data_AF-A0A816HTE9-F1
#
_entry.id   AF-A0A816HTE9-F1
#
_cell.length_a   1.000
_cell.length_b   1.000
_cell.length_c   1.000
_cell.angle_alpha   90.00
_cell.angle_beta   90.00
_cell.angle_gamma   90.00
#
_symmetry.space_group_name_H-M   'P 1'
#
loop_
_entity.id
_entity.type
_entity.pdbx_description
1 polymer ?
#
loop_
_entity_poly.entity_id
_entity_poly.type
_entity_poly.pdbx_seq_one_letter_code
_entity_poly.pdbx_strand_id
1 'polypeptide(L)'
;LILWTDCDREGENIGFEIINVCRSVKSNLKIYRARFSEITYDSAVRALSNLTQADERVSAAVDVRQELDLHIGAAFTRFQTLRLQRLFRFDSKQVISYGSCQFPTLGFIVERYLQRENFIPEPFWKIIVEH
;
A
#
# COMPACT_ATOMS: atom_id res chain seq x y z
N LEU A 1 4.35 -12.43 -25.38
CA LEU A 1 3.75 -11.36 -24.58
C LEU A 1 4.87 -10.47 -24.06
N ILE A 2 4.81 -9.16 -24.28
CA ILE A 2 5.73 -8.19 -23.67
C ILE A 2 4.91 -7.36 -22.69
N LEU A 3 5.25 -7.38 -21.41
CA LEU A 3 4.57 -6.63 -20.35
C LEU A 3 5.10 -5.19 -20.28
N TRP A 4 4.18 -4.24 -20.28
CA TRP A 4 4.41 -2.79 -20.22
C TRP A 4 3.72 -2.11 -19.05
N THR A 5 3.33 -2.86 -18.02
CA THR A 5 2.84 -2.29 -16.76
C THR A 5 3.91 -1.40 -16.11
N ASP A 6 3.53 -0.49 -15.22
CA ASP A 6 4.49 0.37 -14.54
C ASP A 6 5.53 -0.44 -13.76
N CYS A 7 6.75 0.10 -13.63
CA CYS A 7 7.90 -0.64 -13.11
C CYS A 7 8.03 -0.59 -11.58
N ASP A 8 6.93 -0.80 -10.87
CA ASP A 8 6.86 -0.94 -9.41
C ASP A 8 6.36 -2.34 -9.01
N ARG A 9 6.06 -2.55 -7.72
CA ARG A 9 5.62 -3.85 -7.23
C ARG A 9 4.23 -4.23 -7.72
N GLU A 10 3.29 -3.28 -7.72
CA GLU A 10 1.90 -3.49 -8.13
C GLU A 10 1.83 -3.75 -9.64
N GLY A 11 2.59 -3.01 -10.45
CA GLY A 11 2.69 -3.24 -11.88
C GLY A 11 3.31 -4.60 -12.23
N GLU A 12 4.25 -5.10 -11.42
CA GLU A 12 4.77 -6.46 -11.58
C GLU A 12 3.69 -7.51 -11.25
N ASN A 13 2.93 -7.33 -10.17
CA ASN A 13 1.83 -8.22 -9.77
C ASN A 13 0.71 -8.28 -10.82
N ILE A 14 0.25 -7.12 -11.31
CA ILE A 14 -0.68 -7.04 -12.45
C ILE A 14 -0.10 -7.73 -13.69
N GLY A 15 1.20 -7.61 -13.92
CA GLY A 15 1.90 -8.34 -14.97
C GLY A 15 1.70 -9.86 -14.87
N PHE A 16 1.77 -10.42 -13.65
CA PHE A 16 1.52 -11.84 -13.40
C PHE A 16 0.05 -12.23 -13.57
N GLU A 17 -0.91 -11.38 -13.20
CA GLU A 17 -2.33 -11.60 -13.51
C GLU A 17 -2.54 -11.73 -15.03
N ILE A 18 -1.96 -10.82 -15.82
CA ILE A 18 -2.02 -10.86 -17.30
C ILE A 18 -1.37 -12.14 -17.84
N ILE A 19 -0.19 -12.52 -17.31
CA ILE A 19 0.51 -13.75 -17.69
C ILE A 19 -0.40 -14.96 -17.47
N ASN A 20 -1.04 -15.06 -16.31
CA ASN A 20 -1.90 -16.18 -15.94
C ASN A 20 -3.09 -16.32 -16.89
N VAL A 21 -3.77 -15.20 -17.18
CA VAL A 21 -4.88 -15.18 -18.15
C VAL A 21 -4.40 -15.62 -19.54
N CYS A 22 -3.28 -15.09 -20.02
CA CYS A 22 -2.75 -15.42 -21.34
C CYS A 22 -2.25 -16.88 -21.45
N ARG A 23 -1.59 -17.40 -20.41
CA ARG A 23 -1.09 -18.79 -20.37
C ARG A 23 -2.21 -19.82 -20.24
N SER A 24 -3.38 -19.44 -19.69
CA SER A 24 -4.58 -20.29 -19.70
C SER A 24 -5.05 -20.63 -21.12
N VAL A 25 -4.80 -19.73 -22.09
CA VAL A 25 -5.09 -19.94 -23.51
C VAL A 25 -3.92 -20.57 -24.25
N LYS A 26 -2.68 -20.12 -23.96
CA LYS A 26 -1.45 -20.64 -24.60
C LYS A 26 -0.35 -20.85 -23.56
N SER A 27 -0.25 -22.07 -23.05
CA SER A 27 0.71 -22.44 -22.00
C SER A 27 2.18 -22.16 -22.35
N ASN A 28 2.58 -22.43 -23.61
CA ASN A 28 3.95 -22.22 -24.11
C ASN A 28 4.22 -20.77 -24.59
N LEU A 29 3.40 -19.79 -24.16
CA LEU A 29 3.59 -18.39 -24.55
C LEU A 29 4.87 -17.83 -23.92
N LYS A 30 5.78 -17.33 -24.76
CA LYS A 30 6.98 -16.61 -24.32
C LYS A 30 6.60 -15.28 -23.67
N ILE A 31 7.14 -15.04 -22.48
CA ILE A 31 6.88 -13.85 -21.67
C ILE A 31 8.16 -13.02 -21.61
N TYR A 32 8.02 -11.71 -21.78
CA TYR A 32 9.08 -10.73 -21.62
C TYR A 32 8.53 -9.53 -20.84
N ARG A 33 9.41 -8.86 -20.12
CA ARG A 33 9.12 -7.65 -19.34
C ARG A 33 9.90 -6.48 -19.91
N ALA A 34 9.21 -5.43 -20.34
CA ALA A 34 9.84 -4.16 -20.66
C ALA A 34 10.03 -3.36 -19.36
N ARG A 35 11.22 -2.82 -19.14
CA ARG A 35 11.56 -2.01 -17.95
C ARG A 35 11.85 -0.57 -18.37
N PHE A 36 11.15 0.38 -17.78
CA PHE A 36 11.23 1.80 -18.08
C PHE A 36 10.94 2.64 -16.82
N SER A 37 11.39 3.89 -16.80
CA SER A 37 11.16 4.83 -15.69
C SER A 37 10.57 6.16 -16.16
N GLU A 38 10.33 6.29 -17.46
CA GLU A 38 9.79 7.47 -18.11
C GLU A 38 9.08 7.05 -19.41
N ILE A 39 8.10 7.85 -19.83
CA ILE A 39 7.33 7.63 -21.06
C ILE A 39 7.88 8.55 -22.15
N THR A 40 9.08 8.22 -22.63
CA THR A 40 9.78 8.91 -23.72
C THR A 40 10.11 7.92 -24.84
N TYR A 41 10.28 8.44 -26.06
CA TYR A 41 10.66 7.61 -27.21
C TYR A 41 11.94 6.82 -26.93
N ASP A 42 12.99 7.49 -26.44
CA ASP A 42 14.28 6.85 -26.17
C ASP A 42 14.18 5.77 -25.08
N SER A 43 13.37 5.99 -24.04
CA SER A 43 13.11 5.02 -22.98
C SER A 43 12.41 3.77 -23.52
N ALA A 44 11.38 3.94 -24.35
CA ALA A 44 10.67 2.82 -24.95
C ALA A 44 11.57 2.00 -25.88
N VAL A 45 12.40 2.66 -26.70
CA VAL A 45 13.37 1.97 -27.58
C VAL A 45 14.39 1.20 -26.74
N ARG A 46 14.97 1.82 -25.71
CA ARG A 46 15.91 1.14 -24.80
C ARG A 46 15.28 -0.08 -24.12
N ALA A 47 14.02 0.02 -23.68
CA ALA A 47 13.31 -1.07 -23.02
C ALA A 47 13.05 -2.25 -23.98
N LEU A 48 12.70 -1.97 -25.24
CA LEU A 48 12.55 -3.01 -26.28
C LEU A 48 13.85 -3.70 -26.62
N SER A 49 14.98 -2.97 -26.62
CA SER A 49 16.30 -3.56 -26.85
C SER A 49 16.81 -4.38 -25.66
N ASN A 50 16.30 -4.15 -24.44
CA ASN A 50 16.78 -4.76 -23.20
C ASN A 50 15.64 -5.45 -22.43
N LEU A 51 14.87 -6.30 -23.11
CA LEU A 51 13.79 -7.05 -22.48
C LEU A 51 14.31 -8.01 -21.41
N THR A 52 13.64 -8.06 -20.26
CA THR A 52 13.96 -8.97 -19.16
C THR A 52 12.86 -10.02 -18.95
N GLN A 53 13.03 -10.87 -17.94
CA GLN A 53 11.92 -11.69 -17.42
C GLN A 53 11.14 -10.92 -16.35
N ALA A 54 9.88 -11.31 -16.15
CA ALA A 54 9.08 -10.81 -15.04
C ALA A 54 9.59 -11.40 -13.71
N ASP A 55 9.57 -10.61 -12.65
CA ASP A 55 10.08 -10.99 -11.33
C ASP A 55 8.95 -11.53 -10.44
N GLU A 56 8.86 -12.86 -10.36
CA GLU A 56 7.85 -13.56 -9.56
C GLU A 56 7.97 -13.26 -8.06
N ARG A 57 9.17 -12.97 -7.56
CA ARG A 57 9.37 -12.68 -6.12
C ARG A 57 8.73 -11.37 -5.73
N VAL A 58 8.76 -10.38 -6.62
CA VAL A 58 8.11 -9.09 -6.41
C VAL A 58 6.59 -9.25 -6.42
N SER A 59 6.05 -10.01 -7.37
CA SER A 59 4.62 -10.35 -7.39
C SER A 59 4.19 -11.07 -6.12
N ALA A 60 4.90 -12.12 -5.73
CA ALA A 60 4.59 -12.91 -4.54
C ALA A 60 4.61 -12.06 -3.26
N ALA A 61 5.51 -11.07 -3.17
CA ALA A 61 5.52 -10.13 -2.04
C ALA A 61 4.26 -9.26 -1.97
N VAL A 62 3.69 -8.87 -3.13
CA VAL A 62 2.42 -8.15 -3.19
C VAL A 62 1.27 -9.07 -2.79
N ASP A 63 1.22 -10.31 -3.31
CA ASP A 63 0.18 -11.29 -2.95
C ASP A 63 0.16 -11.57 -1.44
N VAL A 64 1.33 -11.77 -0.83
CA VAL A 64 1.46 -11.94 0.62
C VAL A 64 0.93 -10.72 1.38
N ARG A 65 1.26 -9.50 0.92
CA ARG A 65 0.75 -8.27 1.55
C ARG A 65 -0.77 -8.17 1.44
N GLN A 66 -1.34 -8.46 0.27
CA GLN A 66 -2.79 -8.44 0.05
C GLN A 66 -3.52 -9.43 0.97
N GLU A 67 -2.98 -10.65 1.12
CA GLU A 67 -3.55 -11.67 2.00
C GLU A 67 -3.48 -11.26 3.47
N LEU A 68 -2.33 -10.72 3.92
CA LEU A 68 -2.17 -10.21 5.29
C LEU A 68 -3.14 -9.07 5.59
N ASP A 69 -3.23 -8.08 4.69
CA ASP A 69 -4.11 -6.93 4.85
C ASP A 69 -5.59 -7.36 4.89
N LEU A 70 -6.00 -8.30 4.04
CA LEU A 70 -7.36 -8.85 4.02
C LEU A 70 -7.68 -9.63 5.29
N HIS A 71 -6.83 -10.58 5.68
CA HIS A 71 -7.08 -11.44 6.83
C HIS A 71 -7.11 -10.66 8.14
N ILE A 72 -6.09 -9.84 8.38
CA ILE A 72 -6.00 -9.02 9.59
C ILE A 72 -7.12 -7.97 9.59
N GLY A 73 -7.29 -7.25 8.47
CA GLY A 73 -8.30 -6.20 8.35
C GLY A 73 -9.71 -6.73 8.57
N ALA A 74 -10.09 -7.81 7.89
CA ALA A 74 -11.43 -8.39 8.01
C ALA A 74 -11.69 -8.97 9.41
N ALA A 75 -10.72 -9.69 9.99
CA ALA A 75 -10.87 -10.29 11.32
C ALA A 75 -11.13 -9.23 12.40
N PHE A 76 -10.24 -8.23 12.49
CA PHE A 76 -10.35 -7.20 13.53
C PHE A 76 -11.51 -6.23 13.26
N THR A 77 -11.75 -5.84 12.01
CA THR A 77 -12.89 -4.97 11.65
C THR A 77 -14.22 -5.62 12.04
N ARG A 78 -14.44 -6.89 11.66
CA ARG A 78 -15.69 -7.60 12.00
C ARG A 78 -15.84 -7.77 13.50
N PHE A 79 -14.78 -8.20 14.19
CA PHE A 79 -14.79 -8.38 15.63
C PHE A 79 -15.18 -7.10 16.37
N GLN A 80 -14.46 -6.00 16.13
CA GLN A 80 -14.66 -4.76 16.88
C GLN A 80 -15.97 -4.06 16.48
N THR A 81 -16.34 -4.07 15.19
CA THR A 81 -17.61 -3.47 14.73
C THR A 81 -18.78 -4.15 15.41
N LEU A 82 -18.88 -5.48 15.32
CA LEU A 82 -20.00 -6.22 15.91
C LEU A 82 -20.06 -6.09 17.44
N ARG A 83 -18.90 -6.06 18.10
CA ARG A 83 -18.81 -5.90 19.56
C ARG A 83 -19.23 -4.50 20.00
N LEU A 84 -18.64 -3.46 19.42
CA LEU A 84 -18.86 -2.07 19.82
C LEU A 84 -20.27 -1.60 19.42
N GLN A 85 -20.81 -2.07 18.30
CA GLN A 85 -22.18 -1.78 17.89
C GLN A 85 -23.19 -2.27 18.93
N ARG A 86 -22.97 -3.47 19.50
CA ARG A 86 -23.82 -4.00 20.58
C ARG A 86 -23.69 -3.21 21.88
N LEU A 87 -22.47 -2.80 22.23
CA LEU A 87 -22.18 -2.08 23.48
C LEU A 87 -22.70 -0.64 23.48
N PHE A 88 -22.47 0.09 22.38
CA PHE A 88 -22.73 1.53 22.29
C PHE A 88 -23.97 1.87 21.44
N ARG A 89 -24.61 0.87 20.83
CA ARG A 89 -25.85 1.01 20.03
C ARG A 89 -25.78 2.10 18.93
N PHE A 90 -24.62 2.24 18.28
CA PHE A 90 -24.49 3.12 17.11
C PHE A 90 -25.11 2.48 15.85
N ASP A 91 -25.28 3.29 14.80
CA ASP A 91 -25.92 2.89 13.53
C ASP A 91 -25.28 1.61 12.96
N SER A 92 -26.10 0.64 12.56
CA SER A 92 -25.65 -0.61 11.94
C SER A 92 -24.91 -0.42 10.63
N LYS A 93 -25.04 0.75 10.00
CA LYS A 93 -24.28 1.13 8.80
C LYS A 93 -22.86 1.61 9.11
N GLN A 94 -22.56 1.95 10.36
CA GLN A 94 -21.24 2.45 10.72
C GLN A 94 -20.28 1.28 10.95
N VAL A 95 -19.16 1.29 10.22
CA VAL A 95 -18.10 0.28 10.34
C VAL A 95 -16.93 0.89 11.10
N ILE A 96 -16.44 0.17 12.11
CA ILE A 96 -15.21 0.53 12.79
C ILE A 96 -14.11 -0.33 12.17
N SER A 97 -13.40 0.23 11.20
CA SER A 97 -12.36 -0.50 10.47
C SER A 97 -11.07 -0.62 11.27
N TYR A 98 -10.34 -1.70 11.02
CA TYR A 98 -8.99 -1.92 11.50
C TYR A 98 -8.09 -2.25 10.30
N GLY A 99 -6.88 -1.70 10.30
CA GLY A 99 -5.83 -2.05 9.36
C GLY A 99 -4.48 -2.07 10.07
N SER A 100 -3.66 -3.06 9.76
CA SER A 100 -2.32 -3.26 10.34
C SER A 100 -1.44 -2.00 10.24
N CYS A 101 -1.53 -1.27 9.12
CA CYS A 101 -0.83 0.00 8.89
C CYS A 101 -1.69 1.23 9.23
N GLN A 102 -3.01 1.17 9.02
CA GLN A 102 -3.93 2.28 9.34
C GLN A 102 -3.93 2.59 10.84
N PHE A 103 -3.89 1.57 11.70
CA PHE A 103 -3.95 1.69 13.15
C PHE A 103 -2.76 2.48 13.74
N PRO A 104 -1.48 2.11 13.49
CA PRO A 104 -0.35 2.92 13.97
C PRO A 104 -0.29 4.30 13.32
N THR A 105 -0.75 4.45 12.07
CA THR A 105 -0.83 5.75 11.41
C THR A 105 -1.76 6.72 12.16
N LEU A 106 -2.94 6.24 12.57
CA LEU A 106 -3.83 7.01 13.45
C LEU A 106 -3.19 7.24 14.83
N GLY A 107 -2.44 6.25 15.34
CA GLY A 107 -1.67 6.34 16.57
C GLY A 107 -0.78 7.58 16.64
N PHE A 108 -0.03 7.90 15.58
CA PHE A 108 0.81 9.10 15.54
C PHE A 108 0.01 10.42 15.69
N ILE A 109 -1.18 10.49 15.11
CA ILE A 109 -2.05 11.67 15.20
C ILE A 109 -2.57 11.81 16.63
N VAL A 110 -3.06 10.71 17.22
CA VAL A 110 -3.60 10.68 18.58
C VAL A 110 -2.50 10.97 19.61
N GLU A 111 -1.30 10.41 19.42
CA GLU A 111 -0.15 10.68 20.28
C GLU A 111 0.19 12.18 20.29
N ARG A 112 0.29 12.82 19.12
CA ARG A 112 0.56 14.26 19.04
C ARG A 112 -0.55 15.10 19.66
N TYR A 113 -1.81 14.70 19.48
CA TYR A 113 -2.94 15.34 20.12
C TYR A 113 -2.80 15.30 21.66
N LEU A 114 -2.52 14.12 22.23
CA LEU A 114 -2.34 13.95 23.66
C LEU A 114 -1.12 14.70 24.21
N GLN A 115 -0.02 14.76 23.46
CA GLN A 115 1.16 15.57 23.83
C GLN A 115 0.81 17.06 23.96
N ARG A 116 -0.04 17.58 23.07
CA ARG A 116 -0.50 18.96 23.13
C ARG A 116 -1.45 19.21 24.30
N GLU A 117 -2.43 18.33 24.49
CA GLU A 117 -3.41 18.47 25.58
C GLU A 117 -2.76 18.40 26.96
N ASN A 118 -1.71 17.59 27.10
CA ASN A 118 -0.96 17.43 28.35
C ASN A 118 0.24 18.38 28.48
N PHE A 119 0.44 19.30 27.52
CA PHE A 119 1.54 20.25 27.60
C PHE A 119 1.28 21.26 28.72
N ILE A 120 2.20 21.35 29.67
CA ILE A 120 2.18 22.34 30.75
C ILE A 120 3.17 23.45 30.34
N PRO A 121 2.71 24.65 29.93
CA PRO A 121 3.60 25.73 29.56
C PRO A 121 4.40 26.23 30.76
N GLU A 122 5.71 26.38 30.58
CA GLU A 122 6.60 26.93 31.59
C GLU A 122 7.12 28.31 31.16
N PRO A 123 7.00 29.35 32.01
CA PRO A 123 7.54 30.66 31.68
C PRO A 123 9.07 30.60 31.60
N PHE A 124 9.64 31.28 30.59
CA PHE A 124 11.08 31.43 30.42
C PHE A 124 11.41 32.86 29.97
N TRP A 125 12.65 33.27 30.19
CA TRP A 125 13.15 34.59 29.79
C TRP A 125 14.23 34.45 28.71
N LYS A 126 14.30 35.42 27.79
CA LYS A 126 15.37 35.53 26.80
C LYS A 126 15.81 36.99 26.67
N ILE A 127 17.09 37.19 26.36
CA ILE A 127 17.63 38.53 26.05
C ILE A 127 17.31 38.83 24.59
N ILE A 128 16.69 39.99 24.32
CA ILE A 128 16.44 40.52 22.98
C ILE A 128 17.26 41.81 22.84
N VAL A 129 18.04 41.92 21.76
CA VAL A 129 18.81 43.13 21.44
C VAL A 129 18.26 43.71 20.15
N GLU A 130 17.88 44.98 20.17
CA GLU A 130 17.45 45.75 18.99
C GLU A 130 18.59 46.66 18.54
N HIS A 131 18.70 46.86 17.22
CA HIS A 131 19.76 47.63 16.57
C HIS A 131 19.40 49.11 16.41
#